data_AF-A0A7K0X6U1-F1
#
_entry.id   AF-A0A7K0X6U1-F1
#
_cell.length_a   1.000
_cell.length_b   1.000
_cell.length_c   1.000
_cell.angle_alpha   90.00
_cell.angle_beta   90.00
_cell.angle_gamma   90.00
#
_symmetry.space_group_name_H-M   'P 1'
#
loop_
_entity.id
_entity.type
_entity.pdbx_description
1 polymer ?
#
loop_
_entity_poly.entity_id
_entity_poly.type
_entity_poly.pdbx_seq_one_letter_code
_entity_poly.pdbx_strand_id
1 'polypeptide(L)'
;DDVGRARQLSSAVGNSELAAVASIGEGWALSELGQLEEAASVLQDATENLPDSLGRSVAQLRLAEVELMMGDRASARSSVDTARETFLKAEARYWGARAVLLTGAIDRDRGGRWLKLARELALPDPAYERLFLPEGILSIDLSAKSAVRRDGVPVVFLTRHAEAAVRLLAMSGPEGMSIQRIADIFWPGVPPDRQRARLRTLLWQARNSLGADAWRLQRQHDLVALDTSGVDVHGSITATAIAEEFSSRRSPSR
;
A
#
# COMPACT_ATOMS: atom_id res chain seq x y z
N ASP A 1 18.02 -22.82 3.50
CA ASP A 1 19.43 -22.75 3.93
C ASP A 1 19.76 -21.49 4.73
N ASP A 2 19.36 -20.29 4.30
CA ASP A 2 19.73 -19.03 4.98
C ASP A 2 19.20 -18.88 6.42
N VAL A 3 17.98 -19.34 6.70
CA VAL A 3 17.39 -19.33 8.07
C VAL A 3 18.22 -20.19 9.04
N GLY A 4 18.62 -21.39 8.61
CA GLY A 4 19.46 -22.28 9.43
C GLY A 4 20.84 -21.67 9.72
N ARG A 5 21.40 -20.92 8.75
CA ARG A 5 22.68 -20.23 8.89
C ARG A 5 22.58 -19.03 9.84
N ALA A 6 21.48 -18.28 9.80
CA ALA A 6 21.20 -17.19 10.75
C ALA A 6 21.10 -17.72 12.19
N ARG A 7 20.37 -18.84 12.43
CA ARG A 7 20.29 -19.51 13.74
C ARG A 7 21.65 -20.01 14.24
N GLN A 8 22.49 -20.56 13.37
CA GLN A 8 23.85 -20.98 13.73
C GLN A 8 24.74 -19.79 14.10
N LEU A 9 24.66 -18.68 13.37
CA LEU A 9 25.40 -17.46 13.70
C LEU A 9 24.93 -16.84 15.01
N SER A 10 23.62 -16.80 15.25
CA SER A 10 23.03 -16.30 16.50
C SER A 10 23.47 -17.11 17.72
N SER A 11 23.48 -18.44 17.62
CA SER A 11 23.92 -19.32 18.71
C SER A 11 25.44 -19.34 18.95
N ALA A 12 26.25 -19.04 17.92
CA ALA A 12 27.71 -19.01 18.02
C ALA A 12 28.27 -17.71 18.61
N VAL A 13 27.53 -16.61 18.50
CA VAL A 13 27.97 -15.30 18.97
C VAL A 13 27.37 -15.05 20.36
N GLY A 14 28.15 -15.32 21.41
CA GLY A 14 27.78 -15.09 22.81
C GLY A 14 27.58 -13.62 23.22
N ASN A 15 27.30 -12.73 22.26
CA ASN A 15 26.99 -11.32 22.46
C ASN A 15 25.52 -11.09 22.07
N SER A 16 24.68 -10.79 23.05
CA SER A 16 23.21 -10.73 22.90
C SER A 16 22.74 -9.78 21.79
N GLU A 17 23.51 -8.73 21.51
CA GLU A 17 23.18 -7.75 20.48
C GLU A 17 23.34 -8.32 19.05
N LEU A 18 24.41 -9.05 18.76
CA LEU A 18 24.61 -9.67 17.45
C LEU A 18 23.62 -10.80 17.20
N ALA A 19 23.30 -11.57 18.24
CA ALA A 19 22.24 -12.57 18.20
C ALA A 19 20.89 -11.93 17.86
N ALA A 20 20.54 -10.81 18.50
CA ALA A 20 19.29 -10.11 18.23
C ALA A 20 19.27 -9.44 16.84
N VAL A 21 20.39 -8.93 16.33
CA VAL A 21 20.48 -8.44 14.93
C VAL A 21 20.27 -9.59 13.94
N ALA A 22 20.84 -10.77 14.21
CA ALA A 22 20.59 -11.96 13.39
C ALA A 22 19.11 -12.38 13.43
N SER A 23 18.45 -12.26 14.59
CA SER A 23 17.01 -12.51 14.73
C SER A 23 16.15 -11.57 13.88
N ILE A 24 16.56 -10.33 13.63
CA ILE A 24 15.86 -9.45 12.67
C ILE A 24 15.87 -10.06 11.26
N GLY A 25 17.03 -10.56 10.82
CA GLY A 25 17.17 -11.23 9.53
C GLY A 25 16.39 -12.54 9.45
N GLU A 26 16.39 -13.32 10.53
CA GLU A 26 15.59 -14.55 10.65
C GLU A 26 14.09 -14.25 10.55
N GLY A 27 13.59 -13.30 11.33
CA GLY A 27 12.19 -12.89 11.32
C GLY A 27 11.74 -12.45 9.93
N TRP A 28 12.57 -11.68 9.21
CA TRP A 28 12.27 -11.29 7.83
C TRP A 28 12.27 -12.48 6.86
N ALA A 29 13.21 -13.42 7.01
CA ALA A 29 13.23 -14.62 6.16
C ALA A 29 11.99 -15.51 6.42
N LEU A 30 11.53 -15.62 7.66
CA LEU A 30 10.31 -16.34 8.02
C LEU A 30 9.07 -15.68 7.40
N SER A 31 9.00 -14.34 7.35
CA SER A 31 7.87 -13.65 6.72
C SER A 31 7.81 -13.87 5.22
N GLU A 32 8.95 -13.87 4.53
CA GLU A 32 9.03 -14.19 3.10
C GLU A 32 8.61 -15.63 2.79
N LEU A 33 8.75 -16.55 3.76
CA LEU A 33 8.26 -17.93 3.67
C LEU A 33 6.78 -18.07 4.06
N GLY A 34 6.09 -16.98 4.40
CA GLY A 34 4.69 -16.98 4.83
C GLY A 34 4.46 -17.47 6.27
N GLN A 35 5.53 -17.67 7.05
CA GLN A 35 5.47 -18.10 8.45
C GLN A 35 5.28 -16.89 9.38
N LEU A 36 4.17 -16.16 9.18
CA LEU A 36 3.99 -14.82 9.77
C LEU A 36 3.95 -14.82 11.31
N GLU A 37 3.35 -15.83 11.94
CA GLU A 37 3.29 -15.93 13.41
C GLU A 37 4.68 -16.17 14.03
N GLU A 38 5.49 -17.05 13.44
CA GLU A 38 6.86 -17.31 13.89
C GLU A 38 7.75 -16.07 13.64
N ALA A 39 7.59 -15.43 12.48
CA ALA A 39 8.28 -14.17 12.17
C ALA A 39 7.98 -13.08 13.20
N ALA A 40 6.70 -12.88 13.55
CA ALA A 40 6.29 -11.89 14.55
C ALA A 40 6.90 -12.20 15.92
N SER A 41 6.88 -13.48 16.36
CA SER A 41 7.49 -13.89 17.63
C SER A 41 8.98 -13.58 17.67
N VAL A 42 9.74 -13.95 16.62
CA VAL A 42 11.19 -13.72 16.56
C VAL A 42 11.53 -12.22 16.57
N LEU A 43 10.74 -11.39 15.87
CA LEU A 43 10.94 -9.95 15.80
C LEU A 43 10.54 -9.23 17.10
N GLN A 44 9.52 -9.74 17.78
CA GLN A 44 9.15 -9.26 19.11
C GLN A 44 10.26 -9.54 20.12
N ASP A 45 10.77 -10.77 20.16
CA ASP A 45 11.90 -11.13 21.03
C ASP A 45 13.14 -10.25 20.74
N ALA A 46 13.44 -9.99 19.46
CA ALA A 46 14.53 -9.08 19.10
C ALA A 46 14.28 -7.65 19.61
N THR A 47 13.03 -7.17 19.53
CA THR A 47 12.65 -5.83 20.02
C THR A 47 12.73 -5.71 21.54
N GLU A 48 12.47 -6.78 22.28
CA GLU A 48 12.54 -6.81 23.74
C GLU A 48 13.98 -6.93 24.26
N ASN A 49 14.83 -7.65 23.53
CA ASN A 49 16.21 -7.92 23.94
C ASN A 49 17.24 -6.87 23.46
N LEU A 50 16.92 -6.09 22.43
CA LEU A 50 17.81 -5.02 21.96
C LEU A 50 17.72 -3.78 22.87
N PRO A 51 18.86 -3.11 23.16
CA PRO A 51 18.86 -1.83 23.85
C PRO A 51 18.14 -0.76 23.01
N ASP A 52 17.75 0.35 23.64
CA ASP A 52 17.18 1.50 22.93
C ASP A 52 18.19 2.08 21.92
N SER A 53 18.01 1.68 20.66
CA SER A 53 18.99 1.80 19.58
C SER A 53 18.28 1.77 18.24
N LEU A 54 19.00 2.16 17.17
CA LEU A 54 18.50 2.01 15.80
C LEU A 54 18.20 0.54 15.45
N GLY A 55 18.96 -0.42 16.00
CA GLY A 55 18.70 -1.85 15.78
C GLY A 55 17.32 -2.27 16.30
N ARG A 56 16.95 -1.81 17.50
CA ARG A 56 15.62 -2.03 18.06
C ARG A 56 14.52 -1.42 17.19
N SER A 57 14.72 -0.20 16.70
CA SER A 57 13.74 0.43 15.79
C SER A 57 13.64 -0.27 14.43
N VAL A 58 14.72 -0.88 13.93
CA VAL A 58 14.65 -1.74 12.74
C VAL A 58 13.84 -2.99 13.03
N ALA A 59 14.05 -3.65 14.17
CA ALA A 59 13.24 -4.80 14.60
C ALA A 59 11.75 -4.44 14.71
N GLN A 60 11.42 -3.29 15.32
CA GLN A 60 10.05 -2.76 15.43
C GLN A 60 9.43 -2.47 14.06
N LEU A 61 10.19 -1.88 13.12
CA LEU A 61 9.70 -1.63 11.78
C LEU A 61 9.38 -2.93 11.05
N ARG A 62 10.25 -3.95 11.16
CA ARG A 62 10.00 -5.27 10.56
C ARG A 62 8.82 -5.97 11.21
N LEU A 63 8.67 -5.88 12.53
CA LEU A 63 7.52 -6.41 13.24
C LEU A 63 6.23 -5.75 12.71
N ALA A 64 6.23 -4.43 12.53
CA ALA A 64 5.09 -3.70 11.97
C ALA A 64 4.73 -4.15 10.54
N GLU A 65 5.71 -4.48 9.70
CA GLU A 65 5.48 -5.03 8.36
C GLU A 65 4.77 -6.40 8.45
N VAL A 66 5.25 -7.29 9.32
CA VAL A 66 4.65 -8.63 9.54
C VAL A 66 3.24 -8.52 10.14
N GLU A 67 3.04 -7.69 11.15
CA GLU A 67 1.73 -7.42 11.76
C GLU A 67 0.73 -6.92 10.71
N LEU A 68 1.17 -6.05 9.79
CA LEU A 68 0.34 -5.59 8.68
C LEU A 68 0.00 -6.71 7.69
N MET A 69 0.95 -7.59 7.37
CA MET A 69 0.72 -8.78 6.53
C MET A 69 -0.30 -9.75 7.17
N MET A 70 -0.26 -9.89 8.50
CA MET A 70 -1.25 -10.66 9.27
C MET A 70 -2.62 -9.96 9.36
N GLY A 71 -2.71 -8.69 8.95
CA GLY A 71 -3.92 -7.88 9.01
C GLY A 71 -4.14 -7.15 10.34
N ASP A 72 -3.23 -7.26 11.30
CA ASP A 72 -3.27 -6.54 12.57
C ASP A 72 -2.75 -5.11 12.42
N ARG A 73 -3.62 -4.23 11.92
CA ARG A 73 -3.29 -2.81 11.72
C ARG A 73 -3.05 -2.06 13.02
N ALA A 74 -3.62 -2.51 14.14
CA ALA A 74 -3.51 -1.79 15.40
C ALA A 74 -2.10 -1.96 15.99
N SER A 75 -1.61 -3.20 16.03
CA SER A 75 -0.26 -3.52 16.48
C SER A 75 0.78 -2.94 15.52
N ALA A 76 0.57 -3.13 14.20
CA ALA A 76 1.44 -2.54 13.17
C ALA A 76 1.60 -1.03 13.32
N ARG A 77 0.50 -0.34 13.68
CA ARG A 77 0.52 1.11 13.91
C ARG A 77 1.37 1.49 15.12
N SER A 78 1.22 0.79 16.23
CA SER A 78 1.99 1.03 17.46
C SER A 78 3.49 0.82 17.22
N SER A 79 3.84 -0.29 16.57
CA SER A 79 5.22 -0.67 16.24
C SER A 79 5.88 0.35 15.29
N VAL A 80 5.20 0.76 14.21
CA VAL A 80 5.78 1.71 13.25
C VAL A 80 5.89 3.14 13.79
N ASP A 81 4.96 3.60 14.63
CA ASP A 81 4.99 4.96 15.16
C ASP A 81 6.26 5.17 16.02
N THR A 82 6.57 4.20 16.87
CA THR A 82 7.79 4.19 17.70
C THR A 82 9.06 4.18 16.85
N ALA A 83 9.15 3.25 15.90
CA ALA A 83 10.32 3.13 15.01
C ALA A 83 10.55 4.41 14.20
N ARG A 84 9.46 4.99 13.65
CA ARG A 84 9.50 6.21 12.84
C ARG A 84 10.02 7.39 13.63
N GLU A 85 9.56 7.60 14.86
CA GLU A 85 10.03 8.72 15.69
C GLU A 85 11.54 8.64 15.91
N THR A 86 12.04 7.45 16.26
CA THR A 86 13.47 7.21 16.45
C THR A 86 14.27 7.48 15.16
N PHE A 87 13.81 6.97 14.02
CA PHE A 87 14.52 7.18 12.75
C PHE A 87 14.57 8.65 12.32
N LEU A 88 13.47 9.39 12.49
CA LEU A 88 13.43 10.82 12.16
C LEU A 88 14.34 11.63 13.08
N LYS A 89 14.32 11.34 14.39
CA LYS A 89 15.19 12.00 15.37
C LYS A 89 16.68 11.72 15.14
N ALA A 90 17.00 10.49 14.74
CA ALA A 90 18.38 10.06 14.46
C ALA A 90 18.86 10.41 13.04
N GLU A 91 18.03 11.10 12.24
CA GLU A 91 18.29 11.38 10.82
C GLU A 91 18.62 10.14 9.97
N ALA A 92 18.11 8.97 10.36
CA ALA A 92 18.23 7.72 9.61
C ALA A 92 17.27 7.73 8.41
N ARG A 93 17.51 8.62 7.44
CA ARG A 93 16.55 9.02 6.40
C ARG A 93 15.94 7.86 5.60
N TYR A 94 16.73 6.85 5.25
CA TYR A 94 16.23 5.70 4.48
C TYR A 94 15.19 4.91 5.29
N TRP A 95 15.53 4.59 6.54
CA TRP A 95 14.63 3.89 7.46
C TRP A 95 13.43 4.76 7.84
N GLY A 96 13.63 6.07 7.99
CA GLY A 96 12.55 7.04 8.19
C GLY A 96 11.57 7.05 7.02
N ALA A 97 12.06 7.10 5.77
CA ALA A 97 11.22 7.04 4.58
C ALA A 97 10.43 5.74 4.51
N ARG A 98 11.08 4.60 4.80
CA ARG A 98 10.41 3.28 4.85
C ARG A 98 9.32 3.22 5.91
N ALA A 99 9.59 3.69 7.13
CA ALA A 99 8.60 3.74 8.21
C ALA A 99 7.42 4.68 7.88
N VAL A 100 7.68 5.79 7.20
CA VAL A 100 6.65 6.70 6.70
C VAL A 100 5.79 6.03 5.63
N LEU A 101 6.37 5.28 4.69
CA LEU A 101 5.62 4.51 3.70
C LEU A 101 4.73 3.46 4.36
N LEU A 102 5.25 2.72 5.34
CA LEU A 102 4.47 1.73 6.08
C LEU A 102 3.31 2.39 6.86
N THR A 103 3.56 3.57 7.45
CA THR A 103 2.49 4.39 8.06
C THR A 103 1.40 4.71 7.05
N GLY A 104 1.76 5.02 5.79
CA GLY A 104 0.82 5.24 4.71
C GLY A 104 0.08 3.99 4.24
N ALA A 105 0.71 2.82 4.28
CA ALA A 105 0.06 1.54 3.99
C ALA A 105 -0.98 1.16 5.05
N ILE A 106 -0.71 1.51 6.32
CA ILE A 106 -1.65 1.37 7.44
C ILE A 106 -2.79 2.40 7.34
N ASP A 107 -2.44 3.68 7.13
CA ASP A 107 -3.38 4.81 6.97
C ASP A 107 -3.72 5.07 5.50
N ARG A 108 -4.47 4.14 4.92
CA ARG A 108 -4.82 4.13 3.48
C ARG A 108 -5.53 5.40 3.00
N ASP A 109 -6.28 6.06 3.87
CA ASP A 109 -7.01 7.29 3.54
C ASP A 109 -6.06 8.48 3.32
N ARG A 110 -4.90 8.48 3.97
CA ARG A 110 -3.88 9.53 3.87
C ARG A 110 -2.58 9.05 3.22
N GLY A 111 -2.58 7.86 2.62
CA GLY A 111 -1.38 7.24 2.01
C GLY A 111 -0.62 8.18 1.07
N GLY A 112 -1.30 8.97 0.24
CA GLY A 112 -0.64 9.95 -0.63
C GLY A 112 0.13 11.06 0.11
N ARG A 113 -0.35 11.50 1.29
CA ARG A 113 0.38 12.46 2.14
C ARG A 113 1.64 11.82 2.71
N TRP A 114 1.54 10.57 3.16
CA TRP A 114 2.67 9.81 3.69
C TRP A 114 3.70 9.54 2.59
N LEU A 115 3.28 9.17 1.38
CA LEU A 115 4.19 9.02 0.24
C LEU A 115 4.94 10.32 -0.07
N LYS A 116 4.26 11.47 -0.07
CA LYS A 116 4.92 12.77 -0.26
C LYS A 116 5.99 13.01 0.81
N LEU A 117 5.65 12.80 2.08
CA LEU A 117 6.61 12.95 3.18
C LEU A 117 7.79 11.99 3.05
N ALA A 118 7.56 10.74 2.65
CA ALA A 118 8.64 9.77 2.43
C ALA A 118 9.58 10.24 1.30
N ARG A 119 9.03 10.82 0.22
CA ARG A 119 9.83 11.40 -0.88
C ARG A 119 10.63 12.63 -0.45
N GLU A 120 10.14 13.44 0.50
CA GLU A 120 10.90 14.57 1.05
C GLU A 120 12.13 14.12 1.85
N LEU A 121 12.12 12.89 2.39
CA LEU A 121 13.28 12.29 3.05
C LEU A 121 14.29 11.68 2.08
N ALA A 122 13.90 11.51 0.80
CA ALA A 122 14.71 10.82 -0.18
C ALA A 122 15.97 11.58 -0.56
N LEU A 123 17.06 10.84 -0.73
CA LEU A 123 18.32 11.32 -1.30
C LEU A 123 18.44 10.77 -2.74
N PRO A 124 19.28 11.39 -3.59
CA PRO A 124 19.61 10.84 -4.91
C PRO A 124 20.48 9.58 -4.79
N ASP A 125 19.88 8.50 -4.32
CA ASP A 125 20.47 7.18 -4.13
C ASP A 125 19.49 6.11 -4.69
N PRO A 126 19.96 5.15 -5.52
CA PRO A 126 19.13 4.10 -6.10
C PRO A 126 18.33 3.26 -5.10
N ALA A 127 18.75 3.20 -3.83
CA ALA A 127 18.00 2.53 -2.79
C ALA A 127 16.62 3.18 -2.55
N TYR A 128 16.50 4.51 -2.69
CA TYR A 128 15.21 5.19 -2.58
C TYR A 128 14.33 4.93 -3.80
N GLU A 129 14.90 4.87 -5.00
CA GLU A 129 14.15 4.50 -6.19
C GLU A 129 13.50 3.13 -6.00
N ARG A 130 14.27 2.14 -5.52
CA ARG A 130 13.76 0.81 -5.17
C ARG A 130 12.72 0.83 -4.05
N LEU A 131 12.92 1.67 -3.03
CA LEU A 131 11.99 1.80 -1.91
C LEU A 131 10.61 2.32 -2.35
N PHE A 132 10.57 3.19 -3.35
CA PHE A 132 9.32 3.73 -3.91
C PHE A 132 8.76 2.90 -5.06
N LEU A 133 9.44 1.82 -5.46
CA LEU A 133 8.84 0.88 -6.38
C LEU A 133 7.66 0.20 -5.67
N PRO A 134 6.50 0.13 -6.33
CA PRO A 134 5.37 -0.63 -5.80
C PRO A 134 5.74 -2.10 -5.60
N GLU A 135 5.20 -2.71 -4.54
CA GLU A 135 5.28 -4.16 -4.35
C GLU A 135 4.39 -4.86 -5.36
N GLY A 136 5.01 -5.70 -6.20
CA GLY A 136 4.33 -6.42 -7.27
C GLY A 136 3.99 -5.55 -8.49
N ILE A 137 3.52 -6.22 -9.54
CA ILE A 137 3.11 -5.58 -10.79
C ILE A 137 1.60 -5.43 -10.77
N LEU A 138 1.12 -4.20 -10.64
CA LEU A 138 -0.27 -3.87 -10.92
C LEU A 138 -0.43 -3.76 -12.45
N SER A 139 -1.35 -4.51 -13.03
CA SER A 139 -1.75 -4.36 -14.42
C SER A 139 -3.23 -4.04 -14.56
N ILE A 140 -3.55 -3.21 -15.55
CA ILE A 140 -4.91 -2.71 -15.80
C ILE A 140 -5.21 -2.88 -17.30
N ASP A 141 -6.06 -3.85 -17.62
CA ASP A 141 -6.64 -4.02 -18.95
C ASP A 141 -7.87 -3.11 -19.10
N LEU A 142 -7.72 -2.01 -19.83
CA LEU A 142 -8.79 -1.05 -20.04
C LEU A 142 -9.98 -1.64 -20.80
N SER A 143 -9.83 -2.74 -21.53
CA SER A 143 -10.88 -3.34 -22.38
C SER A 143 -11.64 -4.47 -21.70
N ALA A 144 -11.05 -5.13 -20.69
CA ALA A 144 -11.60 -6.35 -20.11
C ALA A 144 -12.47 -6.13 -18.86
N LYS A 145 -13.25 -7.16 -18.51
CA LYS A 145 -13.86 -7.33 -17.17
C LYS A 145 -12.84 -8.03 -16.26
N SER A 146 -12.82 -7.70 -14.97
CA SER A 146 -11.71 -8.10 -14.08
C SER A 146 -10.38 -7.55 -14.59
N ALA A 147 -10.41 -6.27 -14.94
CA ALA A 147 -9.34 -5.53 -15.61
C ALA A 147 -8.08 -5.40 -14.78
N VAL A 148 -8.24 -5.35 -13.47
CA VAL A 148 -7.15 -5.01 -12.55
C VAL A 148 -6.59 -6.28 -11.95
N ARG A 149 -5.29 -6.50 -12.12
CA ARG A 149 -4.55 -7.64 -11.57
C ARG A 149 -3.35 -7.16 -10.79
N ARG A 150 -3.00 -7.88 -9.72
CA ARG A 150 -1.72 -7.75 -9.02
C ARG A 150 -0.97 -9.05 -9.17
N ASP A 151 0.24 -8.99 -9.71
CA ASP A 151 1.07 -10.17 -9.97
C ASP A 151 0.32 -11.25 -10.78
N GLY A 152 -0.48 -10.78 -11.75
CA GLY A 152 -1.32 -11.63 -12.59
C GLY A 152 -2.64 -12.09 -11.96
N VAL A 153 -2.80 -11.96 -10.63
CA VAL A 153 -4.01 -12.36 -9.88
C VAL A 153 -5.07 -11.24 -9.91
N PRO A 154 -6.33 -11.52 -10.28
CA PRO A 154 -7.39 -10.51 -10.28
C PRO A 154 -7.60 -9.87 -8.90
N VAL A 155 -7.67 -8.53 -8.87
CA VAL A 155 -8.03 -7.78 -7.67
C VAL A 155 -9.55 -7.82 -7.48
N VAL A 156 -10.00 -8.23 -6.29
CA VAL A 156 -11.44 -8.31 -5.98
C VAL A 156 -11.97 -6.96 -5.53
N PHE A 157 -12.82 -6.34 -6.36
CA PHE A 157 -13.47 -5.09 -6.02
C PHE A 157 -14.77 -5.27 -5.22
N LEU A 158 -14.97 -4.43 -4.20
CA LEU A 158 -16.21 -4.42 -3.41
C LEU A 158 -17.44 -4.14 -4.29
N THR A 159 -17.26 -3.33 -5.34
CA THR A 159 -18.30 -3.07 -6.33
C THR A 159 -17.69 -2.95 -7.71
N ARG A 160 -18.49 -3.25 -8.75
CA ARG A 160 -18.07 -3.01 -10.14
C ARG A 160 -17.80 -1.54 -10.44
N HIS A 161 -18.48 -0.62 -9.74
CA HIS A 161 -18.22 0.81 -9.89
C HIS A 161 -16.80 1.15 -9.41
N ALA A 162 -16.34 0.55 -8.32
CA ALA A 162 -15.00 0.78 -7.80
C ALA A 162 -13.92 0.33 -8.79
N GLU A 163 -14.06 -0.84 -9.39
CA GLU A 163 -13.15 -1.32 -10.44
C GLU A 163 -13.16 -0.38 -11.66
N ALA A 164 -14.35 0.02 -12.09
CA ALA A 164 -14.54 0.93 -13.22
C ALA A 164 -13.92 2.30 -13.00
N ALA A 165 -14.02 2.82 -11.77
CA ALA A 165 -13.40 4.08 -11.40
C ALA A 165 -11.87 3.99 -11.54
N VAL A 166 -11.28 2.85 -11.16
CA VAL A 166 -9.84 2.61 -11.35
C VAL A 166 -9.47 2.58 -12.83
N ARG A 167 -10.22 1.86 -13.68
CA ARG A 167 -10.00 1.84 -15.15
C ARG A 167 -10.13 3.24 -15.76
N LEU A 168 -11.17 3.99 -15.38
CA LEU A 168 -11.43 5.33 -15.88
C LEU A 168 -10.29 6.30 -15.54
N LEU A 169 -9.77 6.21 -14.31
CA LEU A 169 -8.67 7.04 -13.85
C LEU A 169 -7.34 6.62 -14.48
N ALA A 170 -7.09 5.32 -14.65
CA ALA A 170 -5.92 4.81 -15.37
C ALA A 170 -5.88 5.33 -16.81
N MET A 171 -7.02 5.33 -17.50
CA MET A 171 -7.18 5.89 -18.84
C MET A 171 -6.91 7.41 -18.89
N SER A 172 -7.22 8.13 -17.81
CA SER A 172 -7.02 9.59 -17.73
C SER A 172 -5.55 9.97 -17.48
N GLY A 173 -4.73 9.01 -17.05
CA GLY A 173 -3.31 9.22 -16.77
C GLY A 173 -3.05 10.13 -15.56
N PRO A 174 -1.83 10.70 -15.45
CA PRO A 174 -1.39 11.44 -14.27
C PRO A 174 -2.17 12.74 -14.03
N GLU A 175 -2.78 13.31 -15.08
CA GLU A 175 -3.63 14.51 -14.98
C GLU A 175 -4.92 14.25 -14.20
N GLY A 176 -5.35 12.99 -14.09
CA GLY A 176 -6.56 12.61 -13.37
C GLY A 176 -7.85 13.14 -14.01
N MET A 177 -8.90 13.24 -13.20
CA MET A 177 -10.23 13.67 -13.62
C MET A 177 -10.93 14.47 -12.53
N SER A 178 -11.71 15.47 -12.93
CA SER A 178 -12.51 16.24 -11.99
C SER A 178 -13.59 15.39 -11.33
N ILE A 179 -13.86 15.67 -10.05
CA ILE A 179 -14.92 15.05 -9.24
C ILE A 179 -16.26 15.12 -9.96
N GLN A 180 -16.57 16.27 -10.56
CA GLN A 180 -17.83 16.47 -11.27
C GLN A 180 -17.92 15.55 -12.48
N ARG A 181 -16.86 15.46 -13.29
CA ARG A 181 -16.84 14.59 -14.47
C ARG A 181 -16.97 13.11 -14.11
N ILE A 182 -16.31 12.66 -13.04
CA ILE A 182 -16.46 11.29 -12.53
C ILE A 182 -17.92 11.06 -12.10
N ALA A 183 -18.49 12.00 -11.35
CA ALA A 183 -19.86 11.89 -10.86
C ALA A 183 -20.90 11.86 -11.99
N ASP A 184 -20.71 12.65 -13.04
CA ASP A 184 -21.60 12.70 -14.20
C ASP A 184 -21.54 11.42 -15.03
N ILE A 185 -20.38 10.76 -15.08
CA ILE A 185 -20.21 9.45 -15.71
C ILE A 185 -20.95 8.35 -14.94
N PHE A 186 -20.78 8.27 -13.62
CA PHE A 186 -21.36 7.18 -12.82
C PHE A 186 -22.81 7.41 -12.41
N TRP A 187 -23.22 8.67 -12.23
CA TRP A 187 -24.53 9.04 -11.71
C TRP A 187 -25.11 10.25 -12.44
N PRO A 188 -25.39 10.12 -13.75
CA PRO A 188 -25.98 11.21 -14.52
C PRO A 188 -27.35 11.60 -13.94
N GLY A 189 -27.60 12.91 -13.85
CA GLY A 189 -28.86 13.48 -13.36
C GLY A 189 -29.11 13.36 -11.85
N VAL A 190 -28.15 12.84 -11.07
CA VAL A 190 -28.25 12.82 -9.60
C VAL A 190 -27.85 14.20 -9.04
N PRO A 191 -28.57 14.74 -8.05
CA PRO A 191 -28.22 16.04 -7.46
C PRO A 191 -26.78 16.07 -6.90
N PRO A 192 -26.08 17.22 -6.98
CA PRO A 192 -24.66 17.35 -6.62
C PRO A 192 -24.31 16.85 -5.21
N ASP A 193 -25.18 17.08 -4.22
CA ASP A 193 -24.94 16.63 -2.84
C ASP A 193 -24.90 15.11 -2.72
N ARG A 194 -25.79 14.42 -3.44
CA ARG A 194 -25.83 12.96 -3.49
C ARG A 194 -24.67 12.40 -4.31
N GLN A 195 -24.29 13.08 -5.39
CA GLN A 195 -23.11 12.73 -6.19
C GLN A 195 -21.83 12.76 -5.33
N ARG A 196 -21.62 13.83 -4.56
CA ARG A 196 -20.45 13.96 -3.66
C ARG A 196 -20.38 12.84 -2.63
N ALA A 197 -21.50 12.51 -1.99
CA ALA A 197 -21.57 11.42 -1.02
C ALA A 197 -21.24 10.07 -1.67
N ARG A 198 -21.80 9.78 -2.84
CA ARG A 198 -21.53 8.54 -3.59
C ARG A 198 -20.09 8.44 -4.06
N LEU A 199 -19.50 9.54 -4.54
CA LEU A 199 -18.11 9.56 -4.95
C LEU A 199 -17.19 9.25 -3.78
N ARG A 200 -17.44 9.82 -2.59
CA ARG A 200 -16.66 9.51 -1.40
C ARG A 200 -16.68 8.01 -1.08
N THR A 201 -17.86 7.39 -1.11
CA THR A 201 -18.01 5.94 -0.90
C THR A 201 -17.31 5.13 -1.99
N LEU A 202 -17.43 5.55 -3.25
CA LEU A 202 -16.79 4.89 -4.40
C LEU A 202 -15.27 4.87 -4.26
N LEU A 203 -14.65 6.01 -3.92
CA LEU A 203 -13.20 6.11 -3.74
C LEU A 203 -12.74 5.29 -2.54
N TRP A 204 -13.50 5.27 -1.45
CA TRP A 204 -13.21 4.39 -0.31
C TRP A 204 -13.26 2.91 -0.70
N GLN A 205 -14.27 2.48 -1.47
CA GLN A 205 -14.35 1.11 -1.96
C GLN A 205 -13.17 0.74 -2.86
N ALA A 206 -12.80 1.64 -3.78
CA ALA A 206 -11.65 1.43 -4.66
C ALA A 206 -10.34 1.32 -3.88
N ARG A 207 -10.08 2.21 -2.91
CA ARG A 207 -8.89 2.12 -2.05
C ARG A 207 -8.85 0.82 -1.26
N ASN A 208 -9.97 0.39 -0.69
CA ASN A 208 -10.00 -0.87 0.05
C ASN A 208 -9.63 -2.07 -0.80
N SER A 209 -10.15 -2.12 -2.03
CA SER A 209 -9.85 -3.20 -2.97
C SER A 209 -8.42 -3.14 -3.51
N LEU A 210 -7.88 -1.94 -3.73
CA LEU A 210 -6.48 -1.75 -4.11
C LEU A 210 -5.51 -2.09 -2.97
N GLY A 211 -5.93 -2.15 -1.71
CA GLY A 211 -5.07 -2.64 -0.63
C GLY A 211 -3.78 -1.82 -0.49
N ALA A 212 -2.62 -2.45 -0.69
CA ALA A 212 -1.32 -1.79 -0.66
C ALA A 212 -1.16 -0.69 -1.73
N ASP A 213 -1.83 -0.81 -2.87
CA ASP A 213 -1.83 0.19 -3.96
C ASP A 213 -2.82 1.35 -3.74
N ALA A 214 -3.51 1.40 -2.60
CA ALA A 214 -4.51 2.44 -2.31
C ALA A 214 -3.96 3.86 -2.41
N TRP A 215 -2.66 4.04 -2.12
CA TRP A 215 -1.96 5.34 -2.19
C TRP A 215 -1.94 5.92 -3.60
N ARG A 216 -2.03 5.08 -4.64
CA ARG A 216 -2.08 5.51 -6.04
C ARG A 216 -3.33 6.33 -6.32
N LEU A 217 -4.44 6.02 -5.63
CA LEU A 217 -5.70 6.73 -5.79
C LEU A 217 -5.72 7.98 -4.93
N GLN A 218 -5.34 9.11 -5.53
CA GLN A 218 -5.24 10.39 -4.86
C GLN A 218 -6.45 11.26 -5.13
N ARG A 219 -6.83 12.05 -4.12
CA ARG A 219 -7.81 13.12 -4.27
C ARG A 219 -7.20 14.42 -3.79
N GLN A 220 -7.14 15.41 -4.67
CA GLN A 220 -6.64 16.74 -4.38
C GLN A 220 -7.71 17.75 -4.80
N HIS A 221 -8.33 18.43 -3.83
CA HIS A 221 -9.44 19.36 -4.07
C HIS A 221 -10.57 18.75 -4.93
N ASP A 222 -10.72 19.24 -6.16
CA ASP A 222 -11.71 18.85 -7.15
C ASP A 222 -11.20 17.79 -8.13
N LEU A 223 -9.97 17.32 -7.98
CA LEU A 223 -9.32 16.33 -8.83
C LEU A 223 -9.18 14.98 -8.13
N VAL A 224 -9.38 13.91 -8.89
CA VAL A 224 -9.03 12.54 -8.50
C VAL A 224 -8.08 11.98 -9.56
N ALA A 225 -6.94 11.43 -9.14
CA ALA A 225 -5.94 10.87 -10.02
C ALA A 225 -5.54 9.46 -9.56
N LEU A 226 -5.10 8.64 -10.51
CA LEU A 226 -4.46 7.36 -10.23
C LEU A 226 -3.00 7.45 -10.67
N ASP A 227 -2.07 7.24 -9.74
CA ASP A 227 -0.65 7.13 -10.08
C ASP A 227 -0.38 5.80 -10.80
N THR A 228 -0.14 5.89 -12.11
CA THR A 228 0.16 4.77 -13.00
C THR A 228 1.65 4.49 -13.14
N SER A 229 2.52 5.13 -12.35
CA SER A 229 3.95 4.87 -12.38
C SER A 229 4.23 3.41 -12.02
N GLY A 230 4.90 2.69 -12.93
CA GLY A 230 5.17 1.27 -12.81
C GLY A 230 3.94 0.36 -12.90
N VAL A 231 2.79 0.88 -13.38
CA VAL A 231 1.58 0.09 -13.67
C VAL A 231 1.59 -0.27 -15.16
N ASP A 232 1.37 -1.55 -15.48
CA ASP A 232 1.16 -1.98 -16.86
C ASP A 232 -0.28 -1.69 -17.28
N VAL A 233 -0.49 -0.60 -18.01
CA VAL A 233 -1.80 -0.19 -18.53
C VAL A 233 -1.86 -0.51 -20.03
N HIS A 234 -2.80 -1.37 -20.42
CA HIS A 234 -2.98 -1.77 -21.82
C HIS A 234 -4.47 -1.84 -22.20
N GLY A 235 -4.72 -1.96 -23.51
CA GLY A 235 -6.06 -1.88 -24.07
C GLY A 235 -6.54 -0.45 -24.27
N SER A 236 -7.80 -0.29 -24.68
CA SER A 236 -8.41 1.02 -24.87
C SER A 236 -9.91 0.93 -24.69
N ILE A 237 -10.49 1.94 -24.04
CA ILE A 237 -11.92 2.06 -23.84
C ILE A 237 -12.27 3.54 -23.83
N THR A 238 -13.53 3.88 -24.12
CA THR A 238 -14.01 5.25 -23.97
C THR A 238 -14.68 5.41 -22.61
N ALA A 239 -14.66 6.64 -22.07
CA ALA A 239 -15.42 6.96 -20.87
C ALA A 239 -16.92 6.61 -21.02
N THR A 240 -17.45 6.77 -22.23
CA THR A 240 -18.82 6.41 -22.59
C THR A 240 -19.05 4.90 -22.52
N ALA A 241 -18.14 4.08 -23.07
CA ALA A 241 -18.24 2.63 -23.01
C ALA A 241 -18.15 2.10 -21.57
N ILE A 242 -17.30 2.72 -20.73
CA ILE A 242 -17.30 2.49 -19.28
C ILE A 242 -18.70 2.83 -18.72
N ALA A 243 -19.25 4.02 -18.97
CA ALA A 243 -20.57 4.42 -18.49
C ALA A 243 -21.73 3.50 -18.94
N GLU A 244 -21.67 3.01 -20.18
CA GLU A 244 -22.66 2.12 -20.79
C GLU A 244 -22.63 0.71 -20.18
N GLU A 245 -21.45 0.23 -19.77
CA GLU A 245 -21.30 -1.04 -19.04
C GLU A 245 -22.13 -1.05 -17.74
N PHE A 246 -22.35 0.13 -17.12
CA PHE A 246 -23.17 0.28 -15.92
C PHE A 246 -24.64 0.59 -16.20
N SER A 247 -24.93 1.32 -17.28
CA SER A 247 -26.29 1.72 -17.64
C SER A 247 -27.12 0.54 -18.15
N SER A 248 -26.49 -0.39 -18.86
CA SER A 248 -27.14 -1.54 -19.54
C SER A 248 -27.69 -2.64 -18.62
N ARG A 249 -27.55 -2.53 -17.29
CA ARG A 249 -28.08 -3.51 -16.32
C ARG A 249 -29.05 -2.94 -15.28
N ARG A 250 -29.60 -1.75 -15.49
CA ARG A 250 -30.89 -1.43 -14.87
C ARG A 250 -31.96 -2.32 -15.50
N SER A 251 -32.11 -3.56 -15.03
CA SER A 251 -33.33 -4.31 -15.28
C SER A 251 -34.51 -3.43 -14.85
N PRO A 252 -35.61 -3.39 -15.62
CA PRO A 252 -36.80 -2.65 -15.24
C PRO A 252 -37.25 -3.18 -13.87
N SER A 253 -37.48 -2.26 -12.94
CA SER A 253 -38.17 -2.56 -11.69
C SER A 253 -39.43 -3.37 -11.99
N ARG A 254 -39.49 -4.61 -11.52
CA ARG A 254 -40.75 -5.31 -11.27
C ARG A 254 -41.25 -4.91 -9.90
#